data_AF-A0A4R1XKL7-F1
#
_entry.id   AF-A0A4R1XKL7-F1
#
_cell.length_a   1.000
_cell.length_b   1.000
_cell.length_c   1.000
_cell.angle_alpha   90.00
_cell.angle_beta   90.00
_cell.angle_gamma   90.00
#
_symmetry.space_group_name_H-M   'P 1'
#
loop_
_entity.id
_entity.type
_entity.pdbx_description
1 polymer ?
#
loop_
_entity_poly.entity_id
_entity_poly.type
_entity_poly.pdbx_seq_one_letter_code
_entity_poly.pdbx_strand_id
1 'polypeptide(L)'
;MKKLIIGTLLMLGFNVNALANDLEDACTKMSATASGIMAARQEGVDKNDFLALVMKESPEDTPQNRMVFRYIKDIMDNAYAMPVVQSQDAKRQAVSAFQTEMHKLCMSNMENMFKRK
;
A
#
# COMPACT_ATOMS: atom_id res chain seq x y z
N MET A 1 6.13 31.31 10.25
CA MET A 1 4.87 31.46 9.51
C MET A 1 5.09 31.13 8.03
N LYS A 2 4.18 30.31 7.47
CA LYS A 2 3.93 30.04 6.04
C LYS A 2 5.13 29.59 5.17
N LYS A 3 5.24 28.28 4.92
CA LYS A 3 5.92 27.77 3.73
C LYS A 3 4.87 27.40 2.69
N LEU A 4 4.92 28.12 1.57
CA LEU A 4 4.15 27.93 0.35
C LEU A 4 4.42 26.52 -0.21
N ILE A 5 3.35 25.74 -0.37
CA ILE A 5 3.36 24.56 -1.23
C ILE A 5 2.82 25.03 -2.57
N ILE A 6 3.73 25.47 -3.44
CA ILE A 6 3.45 25.69 -4.86
C ILE A 6 4.29 24.68 -5.62
N GLY A 7 3.61 23.93 -6.48
CA GLY A 7 4.22 23.38 -7.68
C GLY A 7 4.47 21.88 -7.62
N THR A 8 3.46 21.11 -8.00
CA THR A 8 3.69 19.90 -8.80
C THR A 8 2.41 19.54 -9.56
N LEU A 9 1.97 20.47 -10.40
CA LEU A 9 1.22 20.18 -11.61
C LEU A 9 2.24 20.27 -12.75
N LEU A 10 2.23 19.33 -13.70
CA LEU A 10 3.18 19.10 -14.83
C LEU A 10 4.20 17.99 -14.48
N MET A 11 4.28 16.83 -15.16
CA MET A 11 3.94 16.52 -16.54
C MET A 11 3.50 15.05 -16.70
N LEU A 12 2.40 14.84 -17.41
CA LEU A 12 2.05 13.57 -18.05
C LEU A 12 2.84 13.48 -19.37
N GLY A 13 4.00 12.84 -19.32
CA GLY A 13 4.79 12.48 -20.49
C GLY A 13 5.02 10.97 -20.50
N PHE A 14 4.12 10.22 -21.13
CA PHE A 14 4.26 8.77 -21.31
C PHE A 14 5.43 8.49 -22.26
N ASN A 15 6.60 8.16 -21.69
CA ASN A 15 7.72 7.54 -22.41
C ASN A 15 7.74 6.04 -22.10
N VAL A 16 8.11 5.19 -23.06
CA VAL A 16 7.99 3.72 -22.90
C VAL A 16 9.01 3.14 -21.90
N ASN A 17 10.02 3.92 -21.49
CA ASN A 17 10.86 3.65 -20.31
C ASN A 17 10.15 3.97 -18.96
N ALA A 18 9.02 4.69 -18.99
CA ALA A 18 8.23 5.03 -17.82
C ALA A 18 7.40 3.85 -17.32
N LEU A 19 7.15 2.82 -18.14
CA LEU A 19 6.35 1.67 -17.68
C LEU A 19 7.06 0.89 -16.57
N ALA A 20 8.38 0.72 -16.62
CA ALA A 20 9.14 0.08 -15.52
C ALA A 20 9.19 0.96 -14.27
N ASN A 21 9.37 2.28 -14.43
CA ASN A 21 9.36 3.24 -13.32
C ASN A 21 7.97 3.38 -12.67
N ASP A 22 6.88 3.26 -13.45
CA ASP A 22 5.51 3.31 -12.94
C ASP A 22 5.16 2.04 -12.15
N LEU A 23 5.72 0.89 -12.52
CA LEU A 23 5.51 -0.37 -11.80
C LEU A 23 6.24 -0.41 -10.46
N GLU A 24 7.50 0.01 -10.45
CA GLU A 24 8.28 0.08 -9.22
C GLU A 24 7.69 1.11 -8.25
N ASP A 25 7.23 2.26 -8.76
CA ASP A 25 6.53 3.26 -7.94
C ASP A 25 5.19 2.74 -7.41
N ALA A 26 4.39 2.06 -8.24
CA ALA A 26 3.14 1.43 -7.81
C ALA A 26 3.37 0.36 -6.72
N CYS A 27 4.34 -0.53 -6.92
CA CYS A 27 4.67 -1.57 -5.94
C CYS A 27 5.31 -1.00 -4.67
N THR A 28 5.98 0.15 -4.75
CA THR A 28 6.49 0.88 -3.58
C THR A 28 5.35 1.51 -2.78
N LYS A 29 4.39 2.15 -3.45
CA LYS A 29 3.19 2.72 -2.80
C LYS A 29 2.33 1.63 -2.14
N MET A 30 2.17 0.50 -2.80
CA MET A 30 1.46 -0.65 -2.23
C MET A 30 2.17 -1.21 -0.99
N SER A 31 3.50 -1.39 -1.05
CA SER A 31 4.24 -1.93 0.10
C SER A 31 4.26 -0.95 1.28
N ALA A 32 4.33 0.37 1.02
CA ALA A 32 4.18 1.40 2.05
C ALA A 32 2.79 1.34 2.72
N THR A 33 1.73 1.15 1.92
CA THR A 33 0.36 0.96 2.44
C THR A 33 0.27 -0.28 3.32
N ALA A 34 0.84 -1.40 2.87
CA ALA A 34 0.91 -2.64 3.65
C ALA A 34 1.68 -2.48 4.96
N SER A 35 2.77 -1.71 4.94
CA SER A 35 3.55 -1.37 6.13
C SER A 35 2.70 -0.63 7.16
N GLY A 36 1.95 0.39 6.73
CA GLY A 36 1.04 1.14 7.62
C GLY A 36 -0.08 0.27 8.21
N ILE A 37 -0.69 -0.59 7.41
CA ILE A 37 -1.73 -1.53 7.87
C ILE A 37 -1.17 -2.51 8.90
N MET A 38 -0.01 -3.11 8.63
CA MET A 38 0.63 -4.04 9.55
C MET A 38 1.08 -3.36 10.83
N ALA A 39 1.56 -2.12 10.76
CA ALA A 39 1.90 -1.33 11.95
C ALA A 39 0.66 -1.10 12.82
N ALA A 40 -0.46 -0.68 12.23
CA ALA A 40 -1.73 -0.52 12.96
C ALA A 40 -2.17 -1.84 13.63
N ARG A 41 -2.06 -2.95 12.90
CA ARG A 41 -2.32 -4.29 13.45
C ARG A 41 -1.43 -4.60 14.65
N GLN A 42 -0.12 -4.35 14.55
CA GLN A 42 0.83 -4.62 15.64
C GLN A 42 0.65 -3.68 16.84
N GLU A 43 0.01 -2.53 16.67
CA GLU A 43 -0.44 -1.67 17.78
C GLU A 43 -1.80 -2.08 18.37
N GLY A 44 -2.43 -3.14 17.84
CA GLY A 44 -3.70 -3.65 18.34
C GLY A 44 -4.92 -2.84 17.90
N VAL A 45 -4.78 -2.01 16.86
CA VAL A 45 -5.92 -1.32 16.24
C VAL A 45 -6.90 -2.36 15.70
N ASP A 46 -8.19 -2.15 15.90
CA ASP A 46 -9.23 -3.03 15.35
C ASP A 46 -9.34 -2.86 13.83
N LYS A 47 -9.64 -3.96 13.15
CA LYS A 47 -9.73 -4.00 11.70
C LYS A 47 -10.84 -3.10 11.16
N ASN A 48 -12.00 -3.10 11.80
CA ASN A 48 -13.16 -2.33 11.35
C ASN A 48 -12.95 -0.85 11.62
N ASP A 49 -12.31 -0.50 12.75
CA ASP A 49 -11.94 0.87 13.05
C ASP A 49 -10.93 1.43 12.04
N PHE A 50 -9.92 0.63 11.68
CA PHE A 50 -8.97 1.02 10.64
C PHE A 50 -9.64 1.16 9.27
N LEU A 51 -10.55 0.23 8.93
CA LEU A 51 -11.30 0.29 7.67
C LEU A 51 -12.15 1.55 7.58
N ALA A 52 -12.83 1.93 8.67
CA ALA A 52 -13.63 3.14 8.73
C ALA A 52 -12.80 4.41 8.52
N LEU A 53 -11.56 4.45 9.05
CA LEU A 53 -10.63 5.56 8.81
C LEU A 53 -10.25 5.66 7.32
N VAL A 54 -9.92 4.53 6.68
CA VAL A 54 -9.62 4.50 5.24
C VAL A 54 -10.81 4.98 4.41
N MET A 55 -12.02 4.50 4.70
CA MET A 55 -13.24 4.89 3.98
C MET A 55 -13.55 6.39 4.11
N LYS A 56 -13.20 7.00 5.26
CA LYS A 56 -13.39 8.43 5.49
C LYS A 56 -12.46 9.29 4.62
N GLU A 57 -11.23 8.84 4.40
CA GLU A 57 -10.23 9.57 3.60
C GLU A 57 -10.37 9.31 2.09
N SER A 58 -10.96 8.18 1.70
CA SER A 58 -11.13 7.79 0.30
C SER A 58 -12.49 7.08 0.10
N PRO A 59 -13.59 7.83 -0.08
CA PRO A 59 -14.90 7.24 -0.28
C PRO A 59 -14.98 6.41 -1.57
N GLU A 60 -15.77 5.33 -1.57
CA GLU A 60 -15.97 4.39 -2.70
C GLU A 60 -16.83 4.94 -3.86
N ASP A 61 -16.80 6.24 -4.07
CA ASP A 61 -17.65 6.97 -5.03
C ASP A 61 -17.25 6.71 -6.49
N THR A 62 -15.96 6.56 -6.78
CA THR A 62 -15.45 6.28 -8.13
C THR A 62 -15.09 4.81 -8.33
N PRO A 63 -15.15 4.29 -9.59
CA PRO A 63 -14.65 2.96 -9.92
C PRO A 63 -13.18 2.74 -9.51
N GLN A 64 -12.35 3.77 -9.61
CA GLN A 64 -10.95 3.76 -9.21
C GLN A 64 -10.83 3.58 -7.69
N ASN A 65 -11.59 4.35 -6.90
CA ASN A 65 -11.60 4.23 -5.45
C ASN A 65 -12.09 2.85 -5.00
N ARG A 66 -13.10 2.27 -5.65
CA ARG A 66 -13.55 0.89 -5.38
C ARG A 66 -12.45 -0.16 -5.62
N MET A 67 -11.65 0.01 -6.68
CA MET A 67 -10.53 -0.89 -6.96
C MET A 67 -9.46 -0.77 -5.87
N VAL A 68 -9.06 0.46 -5.53
CA VAL A 68 -8.10 0.74 -4.46
C VAL A 68 -8.59 0.15 -3.12
N PHE A 69 -9.88 0.31 -2.82
CA PHE A 69 -10.48 -0.21 -1.60
C PHE A 69 -10.42 -1.72 -1.52
N ARG A 70 -10.71 -2.43 -2.62
CA ARG A 70 -10.55 -3.90 -2.69
C ARG A 70 -9.12 -4.31 -2.39
N TYR A 71 -8.13 -3.64 -2.99
CA TYR A 71 -6.72 -3.92 -2.72
C TYR A 71 -6.34 -3.68 -1.27
N ILE A 72 -6.77 -2.56 -0.67
CA ILE A 72 -6.51 -2.27 0.74
C ILE A 72 -7.14 -3.35 1.63
N LYS A 73 -8.38 -3.75 1.34
CA LYS A 73 -9.07 -4.81 2.08
C LYS A 73 -8.32 -6.13 2.01
N ASP A 74 -7.81 -6.53 0.85
CA ASP A 74 -7.05 -7.78 0.70
C ASP A 74 -5.74 -7.73 1.52
N ILE A 75 -5.05 -6.58 1.53
CA ILE A 75 -3.85 -6.37 2.37
C ILE A 75 -4.22 -6.42 3.86
N MET A 76 -5.33 -5.80 4.26
CA MET A 76 -5.84 -5.85 5.63
C MET A 76 -6.21 -7.27 6.05
N ASP A 77 -6.88 -8.04 5.19
CA ASP A 77 -7.26 -9.43 5.47
C ASP A 77 -6.01 -10.26 5.79
N ASN A 78 -4.94 -10.08 5.02
CA ASN A 78 -3.65 -10.75 5.26
C ASN A 78 -2.95 -10.26 6.53
N ALA A 79 -2.84 -8.94 6.74
CA ALA A 79 -2.17 -8.38 7.91
C ALA A 79 -2.86 -8.79 9.22
N TYR A 80 -4.19 -8.75 9.26
CA TYR A 80 -4.96 -9.06 10.46
C TYR A 80 -5.07 -10.56 10.77
N ALA A 81 -4.74 -11.43 9.82
CA ALA A 81 -4.53 -12.85 10.09
C ALA A 81 -3.23 -13.11 10.87
N MET A 82 -2.29 -12.17 10.89
CA MET A 82 -1.04 -12.30 11.62
C MET A 82 -1.23 -12.01 13.13
N PRO A 83 -0.50 -12.71 14.01
CA PRO A 83 -0.53 -12.45 15.44
C PRO A 83 0.11 -11.11 15.78
N VAL A 84 -0.35 -10.49 16.86
CA VAL A 84 0.31 -9.32 17.46
C VAL A 84 1.45 -9.79 18.35
N VAL A 85 2.65 -9.28 18.11
CA VAL A 85 3.84 -9.60 18.92
C VAL A 85 4.09 -8.53 19.98
N GLN A 86 4.70 -8.93 21.08
CA GLN A 86 4.81 -8.08 22.28
C GLN A 86 5.99 -7.11 22.24
N SER A 87 7.16 -7.55 21.75
CA SER A 87 8.35 -6.71 21.76
C SER A 87 8.37 -5.73 20.60
N GLN A 88 8.85 -4.51 20.86
CA GLN A 88 8.96 -3.45 19.85
C GLN A 88 9.84 -3.88 18.66
N ASP A 89 10.93 -4.60 18.91
CA ASP A 89 11.79 -5.11 17.84
C ASP A 89 11.08 -6.16 16.99
N ALA A 90 10.32 -7.08 17.59
CA ALA A 90 9.55 -8.06 16.85
C ALA A 90 8.43 -7.38 16.04
N LYS A 91 7.77 -6.34 16.57
CA LYS A 91 6.78 -5.56 15.83
C LYS A 91 7.39 -4.94 14.57
N ARG A 92 8.55 -4.30 14.70
CA ARG A 92 9.29 -3.71 13.56
C ARG A 92 9.69 -4.77 12.53
N GLN A 93 10.14 -5.92 12.99
CA GLN A 93 10.47 -7.04 12.09
C GLN A 93 9.24 -7.57 11.37
N ALA A 94 8.11 -7.73 12.05
CA ALA A 94 6.86 -8.19 11.45
C ALA A 94 6.35 -7.19 10.38
N VAL A 95 6.42 -5.89 10.65
CA VAL A 95 6.07 -4.84 9.68
C VAL A 95 7.00 -4.87 8.46
N SER A 96 8.31 -4.91 8.68
CA SER A 96 9.31 -4.93 7.59
C SER A 96 9.21 -6.20 6.73
N ALA A 97 9.02 -7.35 7.35
CA ALA A 97 8.82 -8.62 6.65
C ALA A 97 7.56 -8.58 5.79
N PHE A 98 6.45 -8.10 6.35
CA PHE A 98 5.18 -7.99 5.63
C PHE A 98 5.27 -7.01 4.46
N GLN A 99 5.88 -5.84 4.65
CA GLN A 99 6.14 -4.87 3.58
C GLN A 99 6.96 -5.50 2.45
N THR A 100 8.02 -6.23 2.81
CA THR A 100 8.91 -6.89 1.84
C THR A 100 8.17 -7.97 1.05
N GLU A 101 7.34 -8.76 1.72
CA GLU A 101 6.51 -9.79 1.08
C GLU A 101 5.51 -9.18 0.09
N MET A 102 4.79 -8.13 0.50
CA MET A 102 3.84 -7.44 -0.38
C MET A 102 4.52 -6.77 -1.58
N HIS A 103 5.71 -6.19 -1.38
CA HIS A 103 6.48 -5.64 -2.49
C HIS A 103 6.88 -6.73 -3.50
N LYS A 104 7.41 -7.86 -3.02
CA LYS A 104 7.79 -9.01 -3.86
C LYS A 104 6.59 -9.57 -4.62
N LEU A 105 5.45 -9.72 -3.95
CA LEU A 105 4.21 -10.20 -4.57
C LEU A 105 3.75 -9.26 -5.69
N CYS A 106 3.79 -7.95 -5.45
CA CYS A 106 3.45 -6.95 -6.46
C CYS A 106 4.38 -7.05 -7.67
N MET A 107 5.69 -7.01 -7.46
CA MET A 107 6.68 -7.10 -8.54
C MET A 107 6.52 -8.40 -9.35
N SER A 108 6.33 -9.54 -8.67
CA SER A 108 6.14 -10.83 -9.35
C SER A 108 4.87 -10.86 -10.19
N ASN A 109 3.75 -10.36 -9.65
CA ASN A 109 2.48 -10.31 -10.39
C ASN A 109 2.58 -9.39 -11.62
N MET A 110 3.24 -8.24 -11.47
CA MET A 110 3.47 -7.30 -12.57
C MET A 110 4.35 -7.94 -13.65
N GLU A 111 5.50 -8.50 -13.30
CA GLU A 111 6.37 -9.21 -14.24
C GLU A 111 5.63 -10.30 -15.02
N ASN A 112 4.78 -11.09 -14.34
CA ASN A 112 4.01 -12.16 -14.97
C ASN A 112 2.97 -11.63 -15.97
N MET A 113 2.40 -10.44 -15.74
CA MET A 113 1.51 -9.79 -16.70
C MET A 113 2.25 -9.29 -17.94
N PHE A 114 3.48 -8.80 -17.81
CA PHE A 114 4.28 -8.29 -18.93
C PHE A 114 5.06 -9.37 -19.69
N LYS A 115 5.36 -10.51 -19.06
CA LYS A 115 6.00 -11.68 -19.71
C LYS A 115 5.03 -12.53 -20.54
N ARG A 116 3.71 -12.35 -20.39
CA ARG A 116 2.68 -13.06 -21.18
C ARG A 116 2.35 -12.36 -22.52
N LYS A 117 3.33 -11.72 -23.17
CA LYS A 117 3.20 -11.17 -24.52
C LYS A 117 3.76 -12.11 -25.56
#